data_AF-A0A832U862-F1
#
_entry.id   AF-A0A832U862-F1
#
_cell.length_a   1.000
_cell.length_b   1.000
_cell.length_c   1.000
_cell.angle_alpha   90.00
_cell.angle_beta   90.00
_cell.angle_gamma   90.00
#
_symmetry.space_group_name_H-M   'P 1'
#
loop_
_entity.id
_entity.type
_entity.pdbx_description
1 polymer ?
#
loop_
_entity_poly.entity_id
_entity_poly.type
_entity_poly.pdbx_seq_one_letter_code
_entity_poly.pdbx_strand_id
1 'polypeptide(L)'
;MASVFQKELQSSSFFMPLVLTVLIFLFWRIPYAAIYLNGTGAGAGIWGIFSIIALFTTIVIPIAYGWMTQDSKGATLLGVLPYLFATTVPQFVMGEIPVIDGWLVQRILYIASLSVIGGLGGYFASRHEKISLFVAIILAGVWFMIFLSGIK
;
A
#
# COMPACT_ATOMS: atom_id res chain seq x y z
N MET A 1 -7.42 -35.54 9.52
CA MET A 1 -7.62 -35.12 8.12
C MET A 1 -8.26 -33.74 7.99
N ALA A 2 -9.36 -33.45 8.69
CA ALA A 2 -9.98 -32.10 8.69
C ALA A 2 -9.04 -30.97 9.15
N SER A 3 -8.13 -31.24 10.09
CA SER A 3 -7.13 -30.26 10.57
C SER A 3 -6.01 -29.95 9.57
N VAL A 4 -5.69 -30.87 8.65
CA VAL A 4 -4.70 -30.67 7.58
C VAL A 4 -5.35 -29.89 6.43
N PHE A 5 -6.61 -30.23 6.11
CA PHE A 5 -7.38 -29.54 5.07
C PHE A 5 -7.72 -28.10 5.44
N GLN A 6 -8.02 -27.80 6.72
CA GLN A 6 -8.14 -26.41 7.19
C GLN A 6 -6.82 -25.65 7.11
N LYS A 7 -5.68 -26.32 7.33
CA LYS A 7 -4.35 -25.70 7.24
C LYS A 7 -3.99 -25.34 5.79
N GLU A 8 -4.40 -26.16 4.82
CA GLU A 8 -4.25 -25.86 3.38
C GLU A 8 -5.21 -24.76 2.91
N LEU A 9 -6.49 -24.78 3.34
CA LEU A 9 -7.43 -23.70 3.03
C LEU A 9 -6.97 -22.35 3.62
N GLN A 10 -6.47 -22.36 4.86
CA GLN A 10 -5.93 -21.17 5.52
C GLN A 10 -4.62 -20.68 4.87
N SER A 11 -3.81 -21.59 4.31
CA SER A 11 -2.62 -21.26 3.51
C SER A 11 -2.99 -20.57 2.18
N SER A 12 -4.08 -21.00 1.53
CA SER A 12 -4.57 -20.39 0.28
C SER A 12 -5.08 -18.95 0.46
N SER A 13 -5.68 -18.64 1.62
CA SER A 13 -6.24 -17.31 1.91
C SER A 13 -5.17 -16.23 2.05
N PHE A 14 -3.95 -16.59 2.47
CA PHE A 14 -2.84 -15.64 2.62
C PHE A 14 -2.01 -15.48 1.34
N PHE A 15 -2.02 -16.46 0.44
CA PHE A 15 -1.21 -16.42 -0.76
C PHE A 15 -1.63 -15.29 -1.71
N MET A 16 -2.95 -15.14 -1.93
CA MET A 16 -3.49 -14.13 -2.83
C MET A 16 -3.18 -12.67 -2.41
N PRO A 17 -3.40 -12.23 -1.15
CA PRO A 17 -3.03 -10.89 -0.73
C PRO A 17 -1.52 -10.65 -0.75
N LEU A 18 -0.71 -11.70 -0.56
CA LEU A 18 0.75 -11.60 -0.64
C LEU A 18 1.22 -11.42 -2.09
N VAL A 19 0.67 -12.20 -3.03
CA VAL A 19 0.92 -12.03 -4.48
C VAL A 19 0.49 -10.64 -4.94
N LEU A 20 -0.69 -10.18 -4.55
CA LEU A 20 -1.17 -8.84 -4.86
C LEU A 20 -0.26 -7.75 -4.25
N THR A 21 0.23 -7.95 -3.03
CA THR A 21 1.19 -7.03 -2.40
C THR A 21 2.48 -6.94 -3.20
N VAL A 22 3.03 -8.08 -3.63
CA VAL A 22 4.24 -8.11 -4.47
C VAL A 22 3.98 -7.43 -5.82
N LEU A 23 2.83 -7.68 -6.44
CA LEU A 23 2.46 -7.05 -7.71
C LEU A 23 2.36 -5.52 -7.58
N ILE A 24 1.67 -5.02 -6.54
CA ILE A 24 1.56 -3.58 -6.27
C ILE A 24 2.95 -2.98 -6.02
N PHE A 25 3.78 -3.67 -5.25
CA PHE A 25 5.15 -3.24 -4.97
C PHE A 25 5.99 -3.16 -6.26
N LEU A 26 5.94 -4.18 -7.12
CA LEU A 26 6.64 -4.17 -8.41
C LEU A 26 6.13 -3.07 -9.32
N PHE A 27 4.81 -2.82 -9.33
CA PHE A 27 4.21 -1.75 -10.10
C PHE A 27 4.71 -0.37 -9.66
N TRP A 28 4.87 -0.17 -8.35
CA TRP A 28 5.52 1.01 -7.78
C TRP A 28 6.96 1.20 -8.27
N ARG A 29 7.68 0.15 -8.70
CA ARG A 29 9.07 0.25 -9.18
C ARG A 29 9.21 0.68 -10.63
N ILE A 30 8.18 0.51 -11.45
CA ILE A 30 8.18 0.86 -12.88
C ILE A 30 8.61 2.33 -13.10
N PRO A 31 7.99 3.35 -12.45
CA PRO A 31 8.40 4.74 -12.66
C PRO A 31 9.83 5.01 -12.18
N TYR A 32 10.28 4.41 -11.08
CA TYR A 32 11.66 4.58 -10.59
C TYR A 32 12.70 3.97 -11.54
N ALA A 33 12.46 2.75 -12.04
CA ALA A 33 13.34 2.09 -12.99
C ALA A 33 13.44 2.90 -14.30
N ALA A 34 12.32 3.49 -14.75
CA ALA A 34 12.31 4.31 -15.93
C ALA A 34 13.10 5.62 -15.79
N ILE A 35 13.05 6.26 -14.62
CA ILE A 35 13.87 7.44 -14.31
C ILE A 35 15.35 7.07 -14.30
N TYR A 36 15.70 5.92 -13.71
CA TYR A 36 17.08 5.44 -13.65
C TYR A 36 17.66 5.10 -15.04
N LEU A 37 16.87 4.46 -15.91
CA LEU A 37 17.30 4.02 -17.24
C LEU A 37 17.37 5.15 -18.29
N ASN A 38 16.50 6.16 -18.21
CA ASN A 38 16.43 7.24 -19.22
C ASN A 38 17.24 8.50 -18.86
N GLY A 39 17.90 8.53 -17.70
CA GLY A 39 18.54 9.75 -17.19
C GLY A 39 17.54 10.83 -16.77
N THR A 40 18.04 11.89 -16.13
CA THR A 40 17.30 12.99 -15.45
C THR A 40 16.32 13.81 -16.33
N GLY A 41 16.07 13.40 -17.58
CA GLY A 41 15.15 14.04 -18.52
C GLY A 41 13.73 13.44 -18.57
N ALA A 42 13.45 12.36 -17.84
CA ALA A 42 12.11 11.78 -17.74
C ALA A 42 11.21 12.58 -16.78
N GLY A 43 10.87 13.82 -17.15
CA GLY A 43 9.88 14.65 -16.46
C GLY A 43 8.47 14.03 -16.48
N ALA A 44 7.49 14.79 -15.96
CA ALA A 44 6.09 14.45 -15.68
C ALA A 44 5.19 14.00 -16.88
N GLY A 45 5.76 13.28 -17.86
CA GLY A 45 5.03 12.62 -18.94
C GLY A 45 4.41 11.29 -18.50
N ILE A 46 4.50 10.26 -19.36
CA ILE A 46 3.83 8.97 -19.15
C ILE A 46 4.16 8.30 -17.81
N TRP A 47 5.36 8.52 -17.28
CA TRP A 47 5.80 7.98 -15.98
C TRP A 47 5.04 8.58 -14.79
N GLY A 48 4.61 9.84 -14.90
CA GLY A 48 3.76 10.48 -13.89
C GLY A 48 2.39 9.81 -13.79
N ILE A 49 1.82 9.39 -14.92
CA ILE A 49 0.55 8.65 -14.97
C ILE A 49 0.70 7.31 -14.24
N PHE A 50 1.80 6.59 -14.49
CA PHE A 50 2.08 5.32 -13.78
C PHE A 50 2.23 5.51 -12.27
N SER A 51 2.88 6.59 -11.82
CA SER A 51 2.98 6.91 -10.40
C SER A 51 1.61 7.20 -9.76
N ILE A 52 0.74 7.94 -10.47
CA ILE A 52 -0.63 8.21 -10.02
C ILE A 52 -1.42 6.90 -9.92
N ILE A 53 -1.35 6.03 -10.93
CA ILE A 53 -2.02 4.73 -10.92
C ILE A 53 -1.50 3.88 -9.74
N ALA A 54 -0.18 3.80 -9.56
CA ALA A 54 0.43 3.05 -8.47
C ALA A 54 -0.06 3.54 -7.09
N LEU A 55 -0.24 4.84 -6.93
CA LEU A 55 -0.80 5.44 -5.72
C LEU A 55 -2.28 5.11 -5.51
N PHE A 56 -3.10 5.20 -6.54
CA PHE A 56 -4.50 4.80 -6.44
C PHE A 56 -4.62 3.31 -6.11
N THR A 57 -3.78 2.46 -6.70
CA THR A 57 -3.82 1.01 -6.42
C THR A 57 -3.54 0.69 -4.96
N THR A 58 -2.70 1.47 -4.27
CA THR A 58 -2.41 1.25 -2.84
C THR A 58 -3.59 1.50 -1.90
N ILE A 59 -4.60 2.26 -2.32
CA ILE A 59 -5.82 2.49 -1.53
C ILE A 59 -7.00 1.65 -2.06
N VAL A 60 -7.17 1.64 -3.38
CA VAL A 60 -8.37 1.06 -4.01
C VAL A 60 -8.35 -0.46 -3.91
N ILE A 61 -7.19 -1.10 -4.11
CA ILE A 61 -7.08 -2.57 -4.07
C ILE A 61 -7.41 -3.14 -2.69
N PRO A 62 -6.86 -2.66 -1.55
CA PRO A 62 -7.24 -3.21 -0.24
C PRO A 62 -8.72 -3.04 0.08
N ILE A 63 -9.34 -1.92 -0.32
CA ILE A 63 -10.77 -1.69 -0.15
C ILE A 63 -11.59 -2.66 -1.02
N ALA A 64 -11.27 -2.75 -2.32
CA ALA A 64 -11.95 -3.63 -3.25
C ALA A 64 -11.78 -5.11 -2.86
N TYR A 65 -10.56 -5.52 -2.50
CA TYR A 65 -10.27 -6.86 -2.03
C TYR A 65 -11.05 -7.17 -0.75
N GLY A 66 -11.03 -6.28 0.24
CA GLY A 66 -11.82 -6.44 1.47
C GLY A 66 -13.30 -6.63 1.17
N TRP A 67 -13.88 -5.76 0.35
CA TRP A 67 -15.29 -5.83 -0.05
C TRP A 67 -15.64 -7.01 -0.96
N MET A 68 -14.69 -7.64 -1.64
CA MET A 68 -14.97 -8.80 -2.49
C MET A 68 -14.79 -10.12 -1.76
N THR A 69 -13.81 -10.19 -0.86
CA THR A 69 -13.33 -11.45 -0.28
C THR A 69 -13.75 -11.67 1.17
N GLN A 70 -14.23 -10.62 1.86
CA GLN A 70 -14.51 -10.65 3.31
C GLN A 70 -13.29 -10.99 4.18
N ASP A 71 -12.10 -11.10 3.59
CA ASP A 71 -10.87 -11.41 4.30
C ASP A 71 -10.29 -10.14 4.92
N SER A 72 -10.69 -9.89 6.17
CA SER A 72 -10.20 -8.76 6.97
C SER A 72 -8.67 -8.73 7.12
N LYS A 73 -8.02 -9.89 7.23
CA LYS A 73 -6.57 -9.96 7.45
C LYS A 73 -5.83 -9.68 6.14
N GLY A 74 -6.24 -10.34 5.05
CA GLY A 74 -5.69 -10.11 3.72
C GLY A 74 -5.87 -8.67 3.25
N ALA A 75 -7.06 -8.08 3.47
CA ALA A 75 -7.34 -6.69 3.12
C ALA A 75 -6.49 -5.69 3.92
N THR A 76 -6.29 -5.95 5.22
CA THR A 76 -5.42 -5.11 6.07
C THR A 76 -3.98 -5.18 5.59
N LEU A 77 -3.47 -6.38 5.29
CA LEU A 77 -2.10 -6.57 4.81
C LEU A 77 -1.88 -5.89 3.46
N LEU A 78 -2.85 -5.97 2.55
CA LEU A 78 -2.84 -5.26 1.28
C LEU A 78 -2.83 -3.74 1.42
N GLY A 79 -3.35 -3.20 2.51
CA GLY A 79 -3.32 -1.76 2.78
C GLY A 79 -2.02 -1.29 3.43
N VAL A 80 -1.39 -2.14 4.25
CA VAL A 80 -0.18 -1.80 5.01
C VAL A 80 1.08 -2.06 4.20
N LEU A 81 1.24 -3.28 3.69
CA LEU A 81 2.51 -3.78 3.19
C LEU A 81 2.99 -3.09 1.91
N PRO A 82 2.16 -2.89 0.87
CA PRO A 82 2.67 -2.34 -0.38
C PRO A 82 3.26 -0.94 -0.22
N TYR A 83 2.58 -0.06 0.52
CA TYR A 83 3.05 1.30 0.76
C TYR A 83 4.29 1.32 1.66
N LEU A 84 4.29 0.52 2.73
CA LEU A 84 5.42 0.39 3.63
C LEU A 84 6.67 -0.09 2.88
N PHE A 85 6.57 -1.16 2.09
CA PHE A 85 7.70 -1.67 1.32
C PHE A 85 8.12 -0.71 0.20
N ALA A 86 7.17 -0.14 -0.55
CA ALA A 86 7.47 0.77 -1.64
C ALA A 86 8.25 2.00 -1.15
N THR A 87 7.94 2.49 0.05
CA THR A 87 8.62 3.66 0.62
C THR A 87 9.90 3.32 1.35
N THR A 88 9.97 2.24 2.14
CA THR A 88 11.13 1.93 3.00
C THR A 88 12.27 1.24 2.26
N VAL A 89 11.98 0.20 1.46
CA VAL A 89 13.01 -0.59 0.76
C VAL A 89 13.97 0.24 -0.11
N PRO A 90 13.53 1.22 -0.93
CA PRO A 90 14.48 2.03 -1.71
C PRO A 90 15.44 2.83 -0.82
N GLN A 91 14.97 3.35 0.32
CA GLN A 91 15.80 4.16 1.23
C GLN A 91 16.92 3.33 1.84
N PHE A 92 16.60 2.09 2.25
CA PHE A 92 17.61 1.15 2.75
C PHE A 92 18.62 0.77 1.67
N VAL A 93 18.17 0.51 0.43
CA VAL A 93 19.05 0.11 -0.68
C VAL A 93 19.95 1.25 -1.16
N MET A 94 19.44 2.49 -1.17
CA MET A 94 20.21 3.67 -1.60
C MET A 94 21.12 4.24 -0.50
N GLY A 95 21.05 3.72 0.73
CA GLY A 95 21.83 4.22 1.86
C GLY A 95 21.41 5.62 2.35
N GLU A 96 20.25 6.12 1.89
CA GLU A 96 19.70 7.44 2.20
C GLU A 96 18.91 7.44 3.52
N ILE A 97 19.47 6.86 4.59
CA ILE A 97 18.90 6.96 5.93
C ILE A 97 19.65 8.09 6.66
N PRO A 98 19.20 9.35 6.56
CA PRO A 98 19.80 10.41 7.34
C PRO A 98 19.55 10.14 8.82
N VAL A 99 20.65 10.04 9.57
CA VAL A 99 20.70 9.76 11.02
C VAL A 99 20.30 11.01 11.85
N ILE A 100 19.56 11.94 11.26
CA ILE A 100 19.11 13.17 11.94
C ILE A 100 17.79 12.85 12.62
N ASP A 101 17.85 12.59 13.93
CA ASP A 101 16.78 11.99 14.75
C ASP A 101 15.38 12.60 14.54
N GLY A 102 15.28 13.92 14.32
CA GLY A 102 13.99 14.60 14.14
C GLY A 102 13.29 14.29 12.81
N TRP A 103 14.04 14.18 11.72
CA TRP A 103 13.47 13.93 10.39
C TRP A 103 13.04 12.47 10.22
N LEU A 104 13.83 11.55 10.78
CA LEU A 104 13.53 10.12 10.74
C LEU A 104 12.22 9.80 11.47
N VAL A 105 12.00 10.39 12.65
CA VAL A 105 10.77 10.22 13.42
C VAL A 105 9.55 10.74 12.66
N GLN A 106 9.63 11.94 12.07
CA GLN A 106 8.54 12.49 11.26
C GLN A 106 8.21 11.59 10.06
N ARG A 107 9.23 11.05 9.41
CA ARG A 107 9.05 10.17 8.24
C ARG A 107 8.45 8.82 8.62
N ILE A 108 8.88 8.23 9.74
CA ILE A 108 8.30 6.99 10.26
C ILE A 108 6.83 7.20 10.61
N LEU A 109 6.51 8.30 11.33
CA LEU A 109 5.13 8.63 11.68
C LEU A 109 4.25 8.85 10.43
N TYR A 110 4.79 9.50 9.41
CA TYR A 110 4.11 9.70 8.14
C TYR A 110 3.81 8.37 7.42
N ILE A 111 4.82 7.51 7.26
CA ILE A 111 4.67 6.20 6.62
C ILE A 111 3.73 5.30 7.42
N ALA A 112 3.87 5.28 8.75
CA ALA A 112 3.04 4.49 9.65
C ALA A 112 1.58 4.95 9.58
N SER A 113 1.31 6.26 9.58
CA SER A 113 -0.04 6.80 9.49
C SER A 113 -0.73 6.37 8.20
N LEU A 114 -0.06 6.51 7.05
CA LEU A 114 -0.60 6.07 5.76
C LEU A 114 -0.81 4.56 5.70
N SER A 115 0.13 3.78 6.25
CA SER A 115 0.00 2.33 6.28
C SER A 115 -1.16 1.87 7.16
N VAL A 116 -1.34 2.47 8.34
CA VAL A 116 -2.45 2.17 9.26
C VAL A 116 -3.78 2.55 8.63
N ILE A 117 -3.89 3.73 8.03
CA ILE A 117 -5.13 4.18 7.38
C ILE A 117 -5.48 3.28 6.18
N GLY A 118 -4.48 2.90 5.37
CA GLY A 118 -4.67 1.95 4.26
C GLY A 118 -5.16 0.58 4.75
N GLY A 119 -4.54 0.06 5.82
CA GLY A 119 -4.94 -1.19 6.45
C GLY A 119 -6.37 -1.14 7.04
N LEU A 120 -6.70 -0.06 7.75
CA LEU A 120 -8.04 0.17 8.29
C LEU A 120 -9.07 0.29 7.17
N GLY A 121 -8.74 0.94 6.05
CA GLY A 121 -9.61 1.02 4.88
C GLY A 121 -9.98 -0.37 4.34
N GLY A 122 -8.99 -1.26 4.18
CA GLY A 122 -9.24 -2.66 3.80
C GLY A 122 -10.05 -3.44 4.85
N TYR A 123 -9.73 -3.26 6.13
CA TYR A 123 -10.43 -3.92 7.25
C TYR A 123 -11.92 -3.53 7.32
N PHE A 124 -12.24 -2.24 7.24
CA PHE A 124 -13.63 -1.79 7.27
C PHE A 124 -14.37 -2.22 5.99
N ALA A 125 -13.71 -2.23 4.83
CA ALA A 125 -14.33 -2.73 3.61
C ALA A 125 -14.71 -4.22 3.71
N SER A 126 -13.96 -5.04 4.47
CA SER A 126 -14.24 -6.47 4.61
C SER A 126 -15.46 -6.83 5.45
N ARG A 127 -16.07 -5.87 6.16
CA ARG A 127 -17.24 -6.12 7.01
C ARG A 127 -18.57 -6.15 6.25
N HIS A 128 -18.60 -5.78 4.96
CA HIS A 128 -19.81 -5.75 4.11
C HIS A 128 -21.00 -4.92 4.61
N GLU A 129 -20.82 -4.14 5.67
CA GLU A 129 -21.82 -3.19 6.14
C GLU A 129 -21.71 -1.90 5.33
N LYS A 130 -22.85 -1.34 4.88
CA LYS A 130 -22.88 -0.08 4.11
C LYS A 130 -22.20 1.07 4.87
N ILE A 131 -22.38 1.11 6.19
CA ILE A 131 -21.74 2.08 7.08
C ILE A 131 -20.22 1.87 7.05
N SER A 132 -19.75 0.63 7.17
CA SER A 132 -18.33 0.29 7.16
C SER A 132 -17.65 0.62 5.82
N LEU A 133 -18.34 0.43 4.69
CA LEU A 133 -17.85 0.88 3.38
C LEU A 133 -17.74 2.41 3.29
N PHE A 134 -18.72 3.14 3.83
CA PHE A 134 -18.65 4.59 3.90
C PHE A 134 -17.45 5.08 4.73
N VAL A 135 -17.17 4.41 5.86
CA VAL A 135 -15.97 4.67 6.66
C VAL A 135 -14.69 4.37 5.85
N ALA A 136 -14.64 3.28 5.09
CA ALA A 136 -13.49 2.96 4.23
C ALA A 136 -13.24 4.04 3.15
N ILE A 137 -14.30 4.61 2.57
CA ILE A 137 -14.18 5.71 1.59
C ILE A 137 -13.68 6.99 2.25
N ILE A 138 -14.15 7.31 3.46
CA ILE A 138 -13.64 8.46 4.22
C ILE A 138 -12.15 8.26 4.54
N LEU A 139 -11.76 7.06 4.99
CA LEU A 139 -10.36 6.70 5.24
C LEU A 139 -9.50 6.85 3.99
N ALA A 140 -9.99 6.48 2.81
CA ALA A 140 -9.31 6.72 1.54
C ALA A 140 -9.07 8.22 1.28
N GLY A 141 -10.06 9.07 1.56
CA GLY A 141 -9.92 10.53 1.46
C GLY A 141 -8.89 11.09 2.42
N VAL A 142 -8.92 10.66 3.69
CA VAL A 142 -7.95 11.06 4.72
C VAL A 142 -6.54 10.62 4.34
N TRP A 143 -6.39 9.38 3.84
CA TRP A 143 -5.12 8.88 3.33
C TRP A 143 -4.57 9.79 2.25
N PHE A 144 -5.40 10.19 1.29
CA PHE A 144 -4.99 11.07 0.19
C PHE A 144 -4.56 12.45 0.68
N MET A 145 -5.29 13.05 1.64
CA MET A 145 -4.91 14.33 2.25
C MET A 145 -3.56 14.25 2.97
N ILE A 146 -3.34 13.19 3.75
CA ILE A 146 -2.05 12.96 4.42
C ILE A 146 -0.95 12.76 3.39
N PHE A 147 -1.19 11.97 2.34
CA PHE A 147 -0.23 11.77 1.27
C PHE A 147 0.23 13.11 0.67
N LEU A 148 -0.72 13.96 0.27
CA LEU A 148 -0.44 15.28 -0.28
C LEU A 148 0.35 16.18 0.68
N SER A 149 0.14 16.07 2.00
CA SER A 149 0.91 16.85 2.98
C SER A 149 2.42 16.54 3.00
N GLY A 150 2.80 15.36 2.51
CA GLY A 150 4.21 14.93 2.39
C GLY A 150 4.87 15.36 1.08
N ILE A 151 4.11 15.89 0.11
CA ILE A 151 4.64 16.49 -1.10
C ILE A 151 4.96 17.95 -0.78
N LYS A 152 6.20 18.23 -0.40
CA LYS A 152 6.75 19.58 -0.23
C LYS A 152 8.09 19.69 -0.94
#